data_AF-A0A2H0DWL9-F1
#
_entry.id   AF-A0A2H0DWL9-F1
#
_cell.length_a   1.000
_cell.length_b   1.000
_cell.length_c   1.000
_cell.angle_alpha   90.00
_cell.angle_beta   90.00
_cell.angle_gamma   90.00
#
_symmetry.space_group_name_H-M   'P 1'
#
loop_
_entity.id
_entity.type
_entity.pdbx_description
1 polymer ?
#
loop_
_entity_poly.entity_id
_entity_poly.type
_entity_poly.pdbx_seq_one_letter_code
_entity_poly.pdbx_strand_id
1 'polypeptide(L)' 'MPFIENYAPFYVPFMGEYGTTYTINLYIFGVVIGSLIMFVAPFLSKLVTKFRSKQVPFQGISIAIVLLVAMSVIIQLFS' A
#
# COMPACT_ATOMS: atom_id res chain seq x y z
N MET A 1 8.17 -13.17 -12.30
CA MET A 1 7.64 -14.45 -11.76
C MET A 1 7.03 -14.17 -10.39
N PRO A 2 5.91 -14.79 -10.00
CA PRO A 2 5.07 -14.37 -8.86
C PRO A 2 5.72 -14.55 -7.47
N PHE A 3 6.96 -15.01 -7.41
CA PHE A 3 7.79 -15.15 -6.20
C PHE A 3 9.20 -14.59 -6.43
N ILE A 4 9.33 -13.43 -7.08
CA ILE A 4 10.63 -12.75 -7.12
C ILE A 4 10.94 -12.31 -5.69
N GLU A 5 11.88 -13.02 -5.08
CA GLU A 5 12.45 -12.72 -3.78
C GLU A 5 13.25 -11.43 -3.85
N ASN A 6 12.55 -10.31 -3.67
CA ASN A 6 13.17 -8.99 -3.50
C ASN A 6 13.28 -8.72 -2.00
N TYR A 7 14.47 -8.94 -1.44
CA TYR A 7 14.78 -8.61 -0.07
C TYR A 7 15.48 -7.25 -0.03
N ALA A 8 14.96 -6.34 0.78
CA ALA A 8 15.67 -5.11 1.12
C ALA A 8 16.17 -5.19 2.57
N PRO A 9 17.38 -4.69 2.84
CA PRO A 9 17.86 -4.51 4.21
C PRO A 9 17.01 -3.43 4.88
N PHE A 10 16.30 -3.80 5.94
CA PHE A 10 15.57 -2.84 6.78
C PHE A 10 16.36 -2.62 8.06
N TYR A 11 16.95 -1.44 8.18
CA TYR A 11 17.68 -1.05 9.37
C TYR A 11 16.71 -0.57 10.45
N VAL A 12 16.66 -1.27 11.57
CA VAL A 12 15.85 -0.88 12.74
C VAL A 12 16.78 -0.35 13.83
N PRO A 13 16.91 0.99 13.98
CA PRO A 13 17.86 1.57 14.93
C PRO A 13 17.55 1.28 16.40
N PHE A 14 16.34 0.82 16.71
CA PHE A 14 15.85 0.61 18.09
C PHE A 14 15.65 -0.86 18.46
N MET A 15 15.93 -1.80 17.56
CA MET A 15 15.72 -3.23 17.79
C MET A 15 16.87 -4.02 17.13
N GLY A 16 17.83 -4.47 17.95
CA GLY A 16 18.97 -5.28 17.50
C GLY A 16 20.29 -4.86 18.13
N GLU A 17 21.18 -5.83 18.37
CA GLU A 17 22.59 -5.54 18.66
C GLU A 17 23.20 -4.79 17.47
N TYR A 18 24.13 -3.87 17.74
CA TYR A 18 24.79 -3.05 16.74
C TYR A 18 25.34 -3.92 15.59
N GLY A 19 24.74 -3.84 14.39
CA GLY A 19 25.13 -4.65 13.22
C GLY A 19 24.14 -5.73 12.78
N THR A 20 23.01 -5.94 13.47
CA THR A 20 21.96 -6.85 12.97
C THR A 20 21.06 -6.15 11.95
N THR A 21 21.22 -6.48 10.66
CA THR A 21 20.33 -6.02 9.59
C THR A 21 19.24 -7.05 9.36
N TYR A 22 17.98 -6.67 9.55
CA TYR A 22 16.85 -7.53 9.25
C TYR A 22 16.49 -7.40 7.77
N THR A 23 16.37 -8.53 7.07
CA THR A 23 15.88 -8.54 5.69
C THR A 23 14.36 -8.57 5.68
N ILE A 24 13.74 -7.62 5.00
CA ILE A 24 12.29 -7.63 4.77
C ILE A 24 12.02 -8.07 3.34
N ASN A 25 11.08 -9.01 3.20
CA ASN A 25 10.58 -9.41 1.91
C ASN A 25 9.66 -8.31 1.36
N LEU A 26 10.13 -7.56 0.35
CA LEU A 26 9.40 -6.46 -0.26
C LEU A 26 8.11 -6.91 -0.96
N TYR A 27 8.06 -8.16 -1.42
CA TYR A 27 6.84 -8.71 -2.00
C TYR A 27 5.75 -8.83 -0.93
N ILE A 28 6.08 -9.38 0.26
CA ILE A 28 5.13 -9.45 1.38
C ILE A 28 4.68 -8.04 1.79
N PHE A 29 5.62 -7.09 1.87
CA PHE A 29 5.30 -5.70 2.18
C PHE A 29 4.32 -5.08 1.18
N GLY A 30 4.56 -5.28 -0.13
CA GLY A 30 3.67 -4.82 -1.19
C GLY A 30 2.28 -5.47 -1.13
N VAL A 31 2.19 -6.77 -0.82
CA VAL A 31 0.91 -7.47 -0.64
C VAL A 31 0.12 -6.91 0.54
N VAL A 32 0.78 -6.66 1.67
CA VAL A 32 0.14 -6.07 2.86
C VAL A 32 -0.39 -4.67 2.54
N ILE A 33 0.39 -3.83 1.87
CA ILE A 33 -0.05 -2.49 1.46
C ILE A 33 -1.22 -2.56 0.48
N GLY A 34 -1.10 -3.37 -0.58
CA GLY A 34 -2.13 -3.48 -1.61
C GLY A 34 -3.45 -4.01 -1.05
N SER A 35 -3.39 -5.03 -0.18
CA SER A 35 -4.59 -5.58 0.49
C SER A 35 -5.24 -4.57 1.43
N LEU A 36 -4.45 -3.80 2.18
CA LEU A 36 -4.96 -2.74 3.06
C LEU A 36 -5.64 -1.63 2.26
N ILE A 37 -5.07 -1.22 1.12
CA ILE A 37 -5.70 -0.24 0.21
C ILE A 37 -7.04 -0.76 -0.32
N MET A 38 -7.09 -2.02 -0.78
CA MET A 38 -8.35 -2.63 -1.25
C MET A 38 -9.40 -2.72 -0.14
N PHE A 39 -8.97 -3.00 1.10
CA PHE A 39 -9.87 -3.04 2.24
C PHE A 39 -10.46 -1.66 2.57
N VAL A 40 -9.66 -0.59 2.48
CA VAL A 40 -10.10 0.79 2.82
C VAL A 40 -10.90 1.45 1.67
N ALA A 41 -10.66 1.06 0.42
CA ALA A 41 -11.33 1.62 -0.77
C ALA A 41 -12.87 1.71 -0.70
N PRO A 42 -13.64 0.68 -0.29
CA PRO A 42 -15.10 0.79 -0.19
C PRO A 42 -15.56 1.78 0.89
N PHE A 43 -14.80 1.92 1.99
CA PHE A 43 -15.12 2.89 3.04
C PHE A 43 -14.91 4.32 2.56
N LEU A 44 -13.80 4.57 1.85
CA LEU A 44 -13.55 5.85 1.17
C LEU A 44 -14.62 6.15 0.13
N SER A 45 -15.06 5.13 -0.64
CA SER A 45 -16.15 5.29 -1.61
C SER A 45 -17.45 5.74 -0.95
N LYS A 46 -17.84 5.12 0.17
CA LYS A 46 -19.01 5.53 0.95
C LYS A 46 -18.88 6.95 1.49
N LEU A 47 -17.69 7.32 1.97
CA LEU A 47 -17.41 8.67 2.47
C LEU A 47 -17.56 9.72 1.37
N VAL A 48 -16.98 9.47 0.19
CA VAL A 48 -17.13 10.36 -0.99
C VAL A 48 -18.59 10.47 -1.42
N THR A 49 -19.34 9.36 -1.44
CA THR A 49 -20.78 9.39 -1.78
C THR A 49 -21.59 10.20 -0.75
N LYS A 50 -21.24 10.15 0.54
CA LYS A 50 -21.89 10.97 1.58
C LYS A 50 -21.71 12.47 1.34
N PHE A 51 -20.55 12.89 0.85
CA PHE A 51 -20.30 14.31 0.51
C PHE A 51 -20.95 14.72 -0.82
N ARG A 52 -21.02 13.82 -1.80
CA ARG A 52 -21.53 14.15 -3.15
C ARG A 52 -23.04 13.93 -3.30
N SER A 53 -23.70 13.24 -2.37
CA SER A 53 -25.11 12.82 -2.40
C SER A 53 -25.54 12.02 -3.64
N LYS A 54 -24.59 11.63 -4.51
CA LYS A 54 -24.79 10.84 -5.73
C LYS A 54 -23.58 9.94 -5.95
N GLN A 55 -23.83 8.67 -6.25
CA GLN A 55 -22.78 7.70 -6.59
C GLN A 55 -22.47 7.76 -8.08
N VAL A 56 -21.19 7.76 -8.42
CA VAL A 56 -20.72 7.69 -9.83
C VAL A 56 -20.61 6.23 -10.25
N PRO A 57 -20.94 5.89 -11.51
CA PRO A 57 -20.58 4.57 -12.04
C PRO A 57 -19.09 4.28 -11.84
N PHE A 58 -18.77 3.06 -11.41
CA PHE A 58 -17.41 2.57 -11.12
C PHE A 58 -16.62 3.30 -10.01
N GLN A 59 -17.26 4.14 -9.18
CA GLN A 59 -16.58 4.94 -8.15
C GLN A 59 -15.67 4.13 -7.20
N GLY A 60 -16.10 2.94 -6.76
CA GLY A 60 -15.27 2.09 -5.89
C GLY A 60 -13.98 1.63 -6.56
N ILE A 61 -14.08 1.19 -7.82
CA ILE A 61 -12.93 0.74 -8.62
C ILE A 61 -12.01 1.92 -8.91
N SER A 62 -12.56 3.07 -9.32
CA SER A 62 -11.78 4.28 -9.57
C SER A 62 -11.01 4.73 -8.32
N ILE A 63 -11.63 4.71 -7.15
CA ILE A 63 -10.97 5.05 -5.88
C ILE A 63 -9.84 4.04 -5.57
N ALA A 64 -10.10 2.74 -5.74
CA ALA A 64 -9.07 1.72 -5.51
C ALA A 64 -7.85 1.94 -6.43
N ILE A 65 -8.08 2.16 -7.73
CA ILE A 65 -7.00 2.43 -8.70
C ILE A 65 -6.23 3.70 -8.33
N VAL A 66 -6.93 4.79 -8.00
CA VAL A 66 -6.29 6.06 -7.62
C VAL A 66 -5.43 5.87 -6.37
N LEU A 67 -5.90 5.15 -5.36
CA LEU A 67 -5.12 4.86 -4.15
C LEU A 67 -3.89 4.02 -4.44
N LEU A 68 -4.02 2.99 -5.29
CA LEU A 68 -2.89 2.14 -5.68
C LEU A 68 -1.83 2.95 -6.45
N VAL A 69 -2.25 3.81 -7.38
CA VAL A 69 -1.34 4.70 -8.12
C VAL A 69 -0.66 5.70 -7.18
N ALA A 70 -1.43 6.34 -6.29
CA ALA A 70 -0.88 7.26 -5.30
C ALA A 70 0.16 6.58 -4.41
N MET A 71 -0.12 5.36 -3.96
CA MET A 71 0.82 4.58 -3.16
C MET A 71 2.07 4.19 -3.95
N SER A 72 1.93 3.82 -5.22
CA SER A 72 3.08 3.55 -6.10
C SER A 72 3.99 4.77 -6.24
N VAL A 73 3.42 5.97 -6.39
CA VAL A 73 4.19 7.22 -6.46
C VAL A 73 4.89 7.51 -5.13
N ILE A 74 4.20 7.32 -4.00
CA ILE A 74 4.79 7.47 -2.66
C ILE A 74 5.99 6.53 -2.51
N ILE A 75 5.83 5.24 -2.77
CA ILE A 75 6.91 4.26 -2.68
C ILE A 75 8.09 4.66 -3.56
N GLN A 76 7.83 5.12 -4.79
CA GLN A 76 8.89 5.53 -5.72
C GLN A 76 9.65 6.78 -5.26
N LEU A 77 9.03 7.68 -4.49
CA LEU A 77 9.70 8.86 -3.94
C LEU A 77 10.57 8.55 -2.71
N PHE A 78 10.26 7.47 -1.99
CA PHE A 78 10.98 7.05 -0.78
C PHE A 78 11.95 5.89 -1.01
N SER A 79 11.92 5.27 -2.19
CA SER A 79 12.85 4.24 -2.64
C SER A 79 14.07 4.85 -3.34
#